data_AF-A0A445CQE7-F1
#
_entry.id   AF-A0A445CQE7-F1
#
_cell.length_a   1.000
_cell.length_b   1.000
_cell.length_c   1.000
_cell.angle_alpha   90.00
_cell.angle_beta   90.00
_cell.angle_gamma   90.00
#
_symmetry.space_group_name_H-M   'P 1'
#
loop_
_entity.id
_entity.type
_entity.pdbx_description
1 polymer ?
#
loop_
_entity_poly.entity_id
_entity_poly.type
_entity_poly.pdbx_seq_one_letter_code
_entity_poly.pdbx_strand_id
1 'polypeptide(L)'
;MSGKDVVPELPFKLRKEEYSEIQKIIRKRGWELLCNQPQEVSMLLIHEFYTNVIREFEDEEPYMSYVRGVTVDFSPNAINRVLKVKPKRFKQASYEERVENDRRYMDVLSDLCRVGTDWMLDSHGQPLKLRRGDLIPQAKGWHDIVRRSLISTSNNSEVTVNRAIMIHCIMKGEEINVGEIIANNIIDIAQKVKQDSWLGYPSTILCLCEEARVPLEEFEETDVVSIGKPLTRERLEFVTTTQLERQPLARRKKRKEARQEEEPQEMEEPQSLNMNQLQAALEGISGQYSQFQRSQEEQAQQQRDIWQLMDQQRGVQVQWMNQQNEYQTHMMELQQVQYTKMHEAINNSTAEYEKAMEKVIQEQAQLRKEQAQQRELLHRLDARHDTFHKEFNESRMLREARHKDRLDYDICT
;
A
#
# COMPACT_ATOMS: atom_id res chain seq x y z
N MET A 1 -7.43 12.39 5.30
CA MET A 1 -6.88 12.33 3.94
C MET A 1 -6.98 13.66 3.18
N SER A 2 -7.92 14.56 3.49
CA SER A 2 -8.21 15.82 2.75
C SER A 2 -7.15 16.94 2.84
N GLY A 3 -5.88 16.61 3.10
CA GLY A 3 -4.77 17.57 3.13
C GLY A 3 -3.44 16.95 2.69
N LYS A 4 -3.47 15.75 2.11
CA LYS A 4 -2.27 15.08 1.56
C LYS A 4 -2.07 15.47 0.10
N ASP A 5 -0.87 15.87 -0.28
CA ASP A 5 -0.55 16.11 -1.68
C ASP A 5 -0.60 14.81 -2.51
N VAL A 6 -0.89 14.94 -3.80
CA VAL A 6 -0.88 13.82 -4.76
C VAL A 6 0.43 13.83 -5.55
N VAL A 7 1.06 12.67 -5.71
CA VAL A 7 2.31 12.52 -6.48
C VAL A 7 2.06 12.90 -7.93
N PRO A 8 2.74 13.93 -8.47
CA PRO A 8 2.57 14.33 -9.86
C PRO A 8 3.15 13.28 -10.79
N GLU A 9 2.37 12.89 -11.79
CA GLU A 9 2.83 12.04 -12.87
C GLU A 9 3.54 12.87 -13.94
N LEU A 10 4.52 12.27 -14.64
CA LEU A 10 5.34 12.97 -15.64
C LEU A 10 5.12 12.40 -17.03
N PRO A 11 4.88 13.24 -18.05
CA PRO A 11 4.89 12.80 -19.42
C PRO A 11 6.31 12.46 -19.87
N PHE A 12 6.47 11.36 -20.60
CA PHE A 12 7.70 11.07 -21.32
C PHE A 12 7.74 11.89 -22.61
N LYS A 13 8.75 12.76 -22.73
CA LYS A 13 9.06 13.48 -23.98
C LYS A 13 10.43 13.06 -24.51
N LEU A 14 10.69 11.75 -24.53
CA LEU A 14 11.86 11.18 -25.18
C LEU A 14 11.57 10.96 -26.67
N ARG A 15 12.51 11.31 -27.55
CA ARG A 15 12.37 11.02 -28.99
C ARG A 15 12.47 9.50 -29.23
N LYS A 16 11.96 8.99 -30.37
CA LYS A 16 11.97 7.55 -30.69
C LYS A 16 13.39 6.96 -30.72
N GLU A 17 14.37 7.79 -31.04
CA GLU A 17 15.78 7.44 -31.19
C GLU A 17 16.56 7.52 -29.85
N GLU A 18 16.00 8.18 -28.84
CA GLU A 18 16.64 8.38 -27.54
C GLU A 18 16.29 7.24 -26.57
N TYR A 19 17.31 6.61 -25.99
CA TYR A 19 17.16 5.49 -25.04
C TYR A 19 16.29 4.35 -25.59
N SER A 20 16.67 3.82 -26.76
CA SER A 20 15.93 2.77 -27.48
C SER A 20 15.68 1.52 -26.60
N GLU A 21 16.59 1.24 -25.67
CA GLU A 21 16.55 0.16 -24.70
C GLU A 21 15.35 0.28 -23.76
N ILE A 22 15.05 1.50 -23.29
CA ILE A 22 13.88 1.76 -22.44
C ILE A 22 12.61 1.49 -23.25
N GLN A 23 12.52 2.03 -24.47
CA GLN A 23 11.35 1.80 -25.33
C GLN A 23 11.16 0.33 -25.72
N LYS A 24 12.25 -0.41 -25.97
CA LYS A 24 12.22 -1.85 -26.24
C LYS A 24 11.63 -2.61 -25.05
N ILE A 25 12.05 -2.30 -23.82
CA ILE A 25 11.53 -2.94 -22.61
C ILE A 25 10.06 -2.59 -22.40
N ILE A 26 9.67 -1.32 -22.54
CA ILE A 26 8.28 -0.87 -22.43
C ILE A 26 7.38 -1.65 -23.40
N ARG A 27 7.75 -1.69 -24.69
CA ARG A 27 6.99 -2.43 -25.72
C ARG A 27 6.93 -3.93 -25.46
N LYS A 28 8.06 -4.54 -25.05
CA LYS A 28 8.12 -5.97 -24.75
C LYS A 28 7.19 -6.34 -23.59
N ARG A 29 7.07 -5.46 -22.60
CA ARG A 29 6.26 -5.66 -21.39
C ARG A 29 4.80 -5.21 -21.54
N GLY A 30 4.47 -4.42 -22.56
CA GLY A 30 3.13 -3.83 -22.70
C GLY A 30 2.89 -2.71 -21.67
N TRP A 31 3.92 -1.92 -21.35
CA TRP A 31 3.89 -0.89 -20.31
C TRP A 31 3.63 0.52 -20.85
N GLU A 32 3.06 0.63 -22.05
CA GLU A 32 2.81 1.92 -22.71
C GLU A 32 1.91 2.82 -21.85
N LEU A 33 0.79 2.28 -21.35
CA LEU A 33 -0.12 3.00 -20.45
C LEU A 33 0.46 3.21 -19.06
N LEU A 34 1.41 2.39 -18.61
CA LEU A 34 2.09 2.60 -17.33
C LEU A 34 3.09 3.78 -17.41
N CYS A 35 3.68 4.01 -18.58
CA CYS A 35 4.75 5.00 -18.78
C CYS A 35 4.27 6.32 -19.39
N ASN A 36 3.17 6.33 -20.13
CA ASN A 36 2.63 7.51 -20.80
C ASN A 36 1.19 7.77 -20.36
N GLN A 37 1.01 8.34 -19.16
CA GLN A 37 -0.30 8.75 -18.65
C GLN A 37 -0.43 10.27 -18.68
N PRO A 38 -0.92 10.86 -19.79
CA PRO A 38 -1.34 12.25 -19.81
C PRO A 38 -2.86 12.31 -19.56
N GLN A 39 -3.27 12.45 -18.31
CA GLN A 39 -4.66 12.77 -18.01
C GLN A 39 -4.75 13.82 -16.90
N GLU A 40 -5.72 14.71 -17.02
CA GLU A 40 -6.09 15.66 -15.98
C GLU A 40 -6.92 14.89 -14.95
N VAL A 41 -6.32 14.63 -13.79
CA VAL A 41 -6.96 13.86 -12.72
C VAL A 41 -7.40 14.84 -11.63
N SER A 42 -8.66 14.78 -11.21
CA SER A 42 -9.15 15.55 -10.08
C SER A 42 -8.45 15.14 -8.78
N MET A 43 -7.97 16.11 -7.99
CA MET A 43 -7.45 15.83 -6.65
C MET A 43 -8.54 15.25 -5.74
N LEU A 44 -9.77 15.77 -5.81
CA LEU A 44 -10.87 15.30 -4.98
C LEU A 44 -11.23 13.84 -5.24
N LEU A 45 -11.17 13.41 -6.52
CA LEU A 45 -11.35 12.00 -6.88
C LEU A 45 -10.35 11.11 -6.13
N ILE A 46 -9.07 11.50 -6.11
CA ILE A 46 -8.01 10.74 -5.44
C ILE A 46 -8.22 10.74 -3.92
N HIS A 47 -8.56 11.89 -3.34
CA HIS A 47 -8.86 11.98 -1.92
C HIS A 47 -10.05 11.11 -1.52
N GLU A 48 -11.14 11.15 -2.28
CA GLU A 48 -12.33 10.35 -2.03
C GLU A 48 -12.02 8.86 -2.12
N PHE A 49 -11.35 8.44 -3.19
CA PHE A 49 -10.91 7.05 -3.39
C PHE A 49 -10.10 6.55 -2.19
N TYR A 50 -9.04 7.26 -1.77
CA TYR A 50 -8.18 6.81 -0.66
C TYR A 50 -8.85 6.90 0.71
N THR A 51 -9.84 7.78 0.89
CA THR A 51 -10.60 7.89 2.14
C THR A 51 -11.52 6.68 2.33
N ASN A 52 -12.04 6.16 1.22
CA ASN A 52 -13.05 5.11 1.20
C ASN A 52 -12.49 3.72 0.83
N VAL A 53 -11.16 3.56 0.79
CA VAL A 53 -10.53 2.24 0.71
C VAL A 53 -10.97 1.43 1.92
N ILE A 54 -11.61 0.28 1.68
CA ILE A 54 -12.04 -0.64 2.72
C ILE A 54 -10.79 -1.28 3.33
N ARG A 55 -10.73 -1.33 4.67
CA ARG A 55 -9.63 -1.95 5.40
C ARG A 55 -10.19 -3.15 6.15
N GLU A 56 -9.66 -4.33 5.83
CA GLU A 56 -9.80 -5.61 6.55
C GLU A 56 -11.16 -6.32 6.55
N PHE A 57 -11.11 -7.60 6.16
CA PHE A 57 -11.85 -8.71 6.79
C PHE A 57 -10.80 -9.70 7.33
N GLU A 58 -11.17 -10.58 8.27
CA GLU A 58 -10.25 -11.50 8.98
C GLU A 58 -9.47 -12.47 8.05
N ASP A 59 -9.86 -12.61 6.77
CA ASP A 59 -9.26 -13.58 5.84
C ASP A 59 -8.66 -13.00 4.53
N GLU A 60 -9.04 -11.80 4.07
CA GLU A 60 -8.52 -11.19 2.82
C GLU A 60 -8.48 -9.65 2.87
N GLU A 61 -7.49 -9.03 2.21
CA GLU A 61 -7.47 -7.58 1.99
C GLU A 61 -8.54 -7.21 0.94
N PRO A 62 -9.60 -6.46 1.31
CA PRO A 62 -10.60 -6.07 0.33
C PRO A 62 -9.99 -5.01 -0.60
N TYR A 63 -9.65 -5.41 -1.82
CA TYR A 63 -9.18 -4.50 -2.88
C TYR A 63 -10.32 -3.62 -3.45
N MET A 64 -11.06 -2.95 -2.57
CA MET A 64 -12.27 -2.19 -2.91
C MET A 64 -12.26 -0.77 -2.30
N SER A 65 -12.74 0.20 -3.06
CA SER A 65 -13.00 1.57 -2.59
C SER A 65 -14.39 2.04 -3.03
N TYR A 66 -14.95 3.04 -2.36
CA TYR A 66 -16.22 3.67 -2.77
C TYR A 66 -16.01 5.10 -3.25
N VAL A 67 -16.51 5.42 -4.44
CA VAL A 67 -16.44 6.76 -5.02
C VAL A 67 -17.80 7.11 -5.61
N ARG A 68 -18.41 8.20 -5.15
CA ARG A 68 -19.76 8.65 -5.56
C ARG A 68 -20.82 7.55 -5.49
N GLY A 69 -20.75 6.72 -4.46
CA GLY A 69 -21.67 5.61 -4.24
C GLY A 69 -21.43 4.38 -5.15
N VAL A 70 -20.40 4.40 -5.98
CA VAL A 70 -19.98 3.29 -6.84
C VAL A 70 -18.81 2.56 -6.20
N THR A 71 -18.85 1.24 -6.23
CA THR A 71 -17.76 0.39 -5.75
C THR A 71 -16.70 0.22 -6.83
N VAL A 72 -15.46 0.55 -6.51
CA VAL A 72 -14.29 0.49 -7.40
C VAL A 72 -13.38 -0.66 -6.96
N ASP A 73 -13.25 -1.68 -7.81
CA ASP A 73 -12.32 -2.81 -7.64
C ASP A 73 -10.91 -2.39 -8.08
N PHE A 74 -9.95 -2.43 -7.15
CA PHE A 74 -8.53 -2.20 -7.41
C PHE A 74 -7.67 -3.46 -7.24
N SER A 75 -8.26 -4.64 -7.37
CA SER A 75 -7.53 -5.91 -7.32
C SER A 75 -6.39 -5.96 -8.34
N PRO A 76 -5.37 -6.81 -8.13
CA PRO A 76 -4.27 -6.98 -9.08
C PRO A 76 -4.75 -7.25 -10.51
N ASN A 77 -5.86 -7.96 -10.66
CA ASN A 77 -6.47 -8.26 -11.96
C ASN A 77 -7.15 -7.04 -12.59
N ALA A 78 -7.86 -6.23 -11.81
CA ALA A 78 -8.45 -4.98 -12.28
C ALA A 78 -7.39 -3.99 -12.73
N ILE A 79 -6.33 -3.81 -11.93
CA ILE A 79 -5.19 -2.95 -12.28
C ILE A 79 -4.52 -3.41 -13.57
N ASN A 80 -4.21 -4.70 -13.70
CA ASN A 80 -3.60 -5.23 -14.93
C ASN A 80 -4.48 -4.99 -16.17
N ARG A 81 -5.81 -5.11 -16.03
CA ARG A 81 -6.76 -4.87 -17.11
C ARG A 81 -6.80 -3.41 -17.55
N VAL A 82 -6.95 -2.46 -16.62
CA VAL A 82 -7.03 -1.02 -16.98
C VAL A 82 -5.71 -0.49 -17.52
N LEU A 83 -4.58 -0.99 -17.01
CA LEU A 83 -3.25 -0.64 -17.51
C LEU A 83 -2.85 -1.42 -18.77
N LYS A 84 -3.69 -2.35 -19.24
CA LYS A 84 -3.43 -3.26 -20.38
C LYS A 84 -2.10 -4.01 -20.26
N VAL A 85 -1.66 -4.27 -19.03
CA VAL A 85 -0.44 -5.02 -18.75
C VAL A 85 -0.76 -6.50 -18.88
N LYS A 86 0.12 -7.24 -19.54
CA LYS A 86 -0.06 -8.68 -19.70
C LYS A 86 0.05 -9.37 -18.32
N PRO A 87 -1.00 -10.03 -17.83
CA PRO A 87 -0.91 -10.77 -16.57
C PRO A 87 0.10 -11.90 -16.74
N LYS A 88 1.02 -12.04 -15.80
CA LYS A 88 2.00 -13.13 -15.79
C LYS A 88 1.63 -14.13 -14.71
N ARG A 89 1.57 -15.41 -15.07
CA ARG A 89 1.48 -16.51 -14.13
C ARG A 89 2.89 -16.91 -13.72
N PHE A 90 3.29 -16.53 -12.51
CA PHE A 90 4.60 -16.88 -11.98
C PHE A 90 4.61 -18.37 -11.58
N LYS A 91 5.71 -19.09 -11.90
CA LYS A 91 5.94 -20.48 -11.46
C LYS A 91 6.76 -20.58 -10.15
N GLN A 92 7.38 -19.47 -9.73
CA GLN A 92 8.13 -19.28 -8.49
C GLN A 92 7.69 -17.95 -7.88
N ALA A 93 7.84 -17.74 -6.57
CA ALA A 93 7.33 -16.52 -5.97
C ALA A 93 8.09 -15.29 -6.51
N SER A 94 7.32 -14.21 -6.61
CA SER A 94 7.60 -12.96 -7.30
C SER A 94 8.76 -12.18 -6.65
N TYR A 95 9.04 -10.98 -7.17
CA TYR A 95 9.95 -9.95 -6.64
C TYR A 95 9.99 -9.89 -5.10
N GLU A 96 8.87 -10.13 -4.40
CA GLU A 96 8.77 -10.16 -2.93
C GLU A 96 9.69 -11.21 -2.27
N GLU A 97 9.77 -12.45 -2.77
CA GLU A 97 10.60 -13.52 -2.16
C GLU A 97 12.11 -13.24 -2.30
N ARG A 98 12.50 -12.43 -3.29
CA ARG A 98 13.90 -11.99 -3.50
C ARG A 98 14.26 -10.75 -2.68
N VAL A 99 13.33 -9.81 -2.46
CA VAL A 99 13.56 -8.70 -1.53
C VAL A 99 13.88 -9.23 -0.13
N GLU A 100 13.29 -10.37 0.24
CA GLU A 100 13.45 -10.99 1.55
C GLU A 100 14.67 -11.93 1.67
N ASN A 101 15.18 -12.51 0.56
CA ASN A 101 16.22 -13.56 0.60
C ASN A 101 17.55 -13.26 -0.14
N ASP A 102 17.70 -12.15 -0.86
CA ASP A 102 18.77 -12.03 -1.86
C ASP A 102 20.03 -11.26 -1.41
N ARG A 103 21.16 -11.97 -1.34
CA ARG A 103 22.51 -11.45 -1.09
C ARG A 103 23.17 -10.76 -2.31
N ARG A 104 22.39 -10.24 -3.25
CA ARG A 104 22.88 -9.62 -4.51
C ARG A 104 22.99 -8.08 -4.49
N TYR A 105 23.16 -7.46 -3.33
CA TYR A 105 23.37 -6.00 -3.21
C TYR A 105 24.52 -5.44 -4.06
N MET A 106 25.54 -6.27 -4.35
CA MET A 106 26.70 -5.91 -5.16
C MET A 106 26.38 -5.84 -6.67
N ASP A 107 25.57 -6.76 -7.19
CA ASP A 107 25.18 -6.78 -8.62
C ASP A 107 24.27 -5.58 -8.94
N VAL A 108 23.38 -5.23 -8.00
CA VAL A 108 22.49 -4.06 -8.13
C VAL A 108 23.30 -2.76 -8.24
N LEU A 109 24.34 -2.58 -7.42
CA LEU A 109 25.21 -1.39 -7.54
C LEU A 109 25.94 -1.34 -8.89
N SER A 110 26.54 -2.46 -9.30
CA SER A 110 27.31 -2.53 -10.54
C SER A 110 26.47 -2.24 -11.78
N ASP A 111 25.20 -2.66 -11.80
CA ASP A 111 24.32 -2.48 -12.94
C ASP A 111 23.64 -1.10 -12.97
N LEU A 112 23.39 -0.50 -11.80
CA LEU A 112 22.61 0.73 -11.69
C LEU A 112 23.44 2.00 -11.56
N CYS A 113 24.63 1.92 -10.98
CA CYS A 113 25.43 3.06 -10.58
C CYS A 113 26.74 3.17 -11.38
N ARG A 114 27.37 4.35 -11.30
CA ARG A 114 28.72 4.54 -11.83
C ARG A 114 29.74 3.79 -10.98
N VAL A 115 30.88 3.46 -11.59
CA VAL A 115 31.99 2.80 -10.89
C VAL A 115 32.45 3.67 -9.71
N GLY A 116 32.58 3.05 -8.53
CA GLY A 116 33.01 3.72 -7.29
C GLY A 116 31.87 4.29 -6.44
N THR A 117 30.61 4.02 -6.79
CA THR A 117 29.45 4.32 -5.94
C THR A 117 29.19 3.19 -4.94
N ASP A 118 28.82 3.55 -3.72
CA ASP A 118 28.42 2.60 -2.67
C ASP A 118 27.08 3.00 -2.03
N TRP A 119 26.46 2.06 -1.33
CA TRP A 119 25.20 2.28 -0.61
C TRP A 119 25.37 3.32 0.50
N MET A 120 24.35 4.16 0.70
CA MET A 120 24.23 4.88 1.96
C MET A 120 23.73 3.90 3.01
N LEU A 121 24.51 3.74 4.09
CA LEU A 121 24.20 2.82 5.17
C LEU A 121 23.33 3.51 6.22
N ASP A 122 22.51 2.72 6.92
CA ASP A 122 21.80 3.15 8.12
C ASP A 122 22.70 3.18 9.37
N SER A 123 22.12 3.49 10.53
CA SER A 123 22.82 3.49 11.82
C SER A 123 23.36 2.13 12.24
N HIS A 124 22.89 1.04 11.63
CA HIS A 124 23.28 -0.35 11.89
C HIS A 124 24.24 -0.90 10.82
N GLY A 125 24.67 -0.06 9.86
CA GLY A 125 25.57 -0.46 8.79
C GLY A 125 24.89 -1.23 7.66
N GLN A 126 23.56 -1.26 7.59
CA GLN A 126 22.82 -1.93 6.51
C GLN A 126 22.54 -0.98 5.33
N PRO A 127 22.50 -1.48 4.08
CA PRO A 127 22.12 -0.67 2.93
C PRO A 127 20.75 -0.03 3.08
N LEU A 128 20.67 1.30 3.04
CA LEU A 128 19.43 2.06 3.20
C LEU A 128 18.93 2.62 1.87
N LYS A 129 19.80 3.31 1.12
CA LYS A 129 19.43 4.01 -0.11
C LYS A 129 20.61 4.39 -0.99
N LEU A 130 20.34 4.65 -2.27
CA LEU A 130 21.24 5.28 -3.25
C LEU A 130 20.78 6.72 -3.51
N ARG A 131 21.66 7.54 -4.10
CA ARG A 131 21.26 8.86 -4.62
C ARG A 131 20.92 8.72 -6.10
N ARG A 132 19.87 9.40 -6.54
CA ARG A 132 19.54 9.50 -7.98
C ARG A 132 20.72 10.01 -8.81
N GLY A 133 21.56 10.86 -8.22
CA GLY A 133 22.75 11.40 -8.88
C GLY A 133 23.79 10.35 -9.29
N ASP A 134 23.86 9.25 -8.54
CA ASP A 134 24.90 8.23 -8.72
C ASP A 134 24.51 7.16 -9.75
N LEU A 135 23.21 7.12 -10.10
CA LEU A 135 22.66 6.22 -11.12
C LEU A 135 23.17 6.57 -12.53
N ILE A 136 23.34 5.53 -13.36
CA ILE A 136 23.55 5.71 -14.80
C ILE A 136 22.29 6.30 -15.46
N PRO A 137 22.39 6.99 -16.61
CA PRO A 137 21.23 7.64 -17.24
C PRO A 137 20.03 6.71 -17.50
N GLN A 138 20.28 5.46 -17.90
CA GLN A 138 19.22 4.47 -18.09
C GLN A 138 18.50 4.13 -16.78
N ALA A 139 19.26 3.91 -15.69
CA ALA A 139 18.71 3.63 -14.36
C ALA A 139 17.96 4.84 -13.77
N LYS A 140 18.40 6.08 -14.06
CA LYS A 140 17.63 7.30 -13.73
C LYS A 140 16.26 7.30 -14.42
N GLY A 141 16.20 6.92 -15.69
CA GLY A 141 14.95 6.83 -16.44
C GLY A 141 13.98 5.81 -15.83
N TRP A 142 14.48 4.63 -15.49
CA TRP A 142 13.69 3.61 -14.80
C TRP A 142 13.29 4.00 -13.38
N HIS A 143 14.18 4.62 -12.62
CA HIS A 143 13.85 5.15 -11.29
C HIS A 143 12.68 6.12 -11.36
N ASP A 144 12.69 7.01 -12.35
CA ASP A 144 11.61 7.95 -12.59
C ASP A 144 10.27 7.24 -12.90
N ILE A 145 10.26 6.12 -13.63
CA ILE A 145 9.04 5.30 -13.86
C ILE A 145 8.60 4.61 -12.57
N VAL A 146 9.52 3.88 -11.94
CA VAL A 146 9.24 3.10 -10.72
C VAL A 146 8.65 3.99 -9.65
N ARG A 147 9.21 5.19 -9.45
CA ARG A 147 8.79 6.07 -8.37
C ARG A 147 7.40 6.70 -8.54
N ARG A 148 6.81 6.60 -9.74
CA ARG A 148 5.51 7.19 -10.07
C ARG A 148 4.45 6.12 -10.22
N SER A 149 4.76 5.09 -11.00
CA SER A 149 3.76 4.16 -11.51
C SER A 149 3.81 2.77 -10.86
N LEU A 150 4.86 2.43 -10.10
CA LEU A 150 5.00 1.10 -9.48
C LEU A 150 5.10 1.17 -7.95
N ILE A 151 6.05 1.93 -7.44
CA ILE A 151 6.27 2.13 -6.00
C ILE A 151 6.25 3.64 -5.80
N SER A 152 5.09 4.25 -5.57
CA SER A 152 4.96 5.72 -5.61
C SER A 152 5.72 6.43 -4.47
N THR A 153 6.33 7.60 -4.74
CA THR A 153 6.87 8.53 -3.72
C THR A 153 7.07 9.93 -4.29
N SER A 154 7.04 10.91 -3.41
CA SER A 154 7.46 12.29 -3.68
C SER A 154 8.97 12.48 -3.72
N ASN A 155 9.76 11.59 -3.09
CA ASN A 155 11.21 11.70 -3.06
C ASN A 155 11.85 11.32 -4.40
N ASN A 156 12.44 12.30 -5.08
CA ASN A 156 13.15 12.10 -6.35
C ASN A 156 14.68 12.00 -6.17
N SER A 157 15.22 12.37 -5.01
CA SER A 157 16.66 12.43 -4.80
C SER A 157 17.24 11.09 -4.34
N GLU A 158 16.40 10.25 -3.75
CA GLU A 158 16.81 9.02 -3.08
C GLU A 158 16.12 7.78 -3.67
N VAL A 159 16.89 6.70 -3.79
CA VAL A 159 16.42 5.41 -4.28
C VAL A 159 16.54 4.43 -3.12
N THR A 160 15.40 4.03 -2.55
CA THR A 160 15.39 2.99 -1.52
C THR A 160 15.83 1.64 -2.10
N VAL A 161 16.25 0.71 -1.24
CA VAL A 161 16.66 -0.65 -1.64
C VAL A 161 15.59 -1.32 -2.53
N ASN A 162 14.33 -1.33 -2.10
CA ASN A 162 13.21 -1.91 -2.87
C ASN A 162 13.11 -1.32 -4.28
N ARG A 163 13.24 0.01 -4.42
CA ARG A 163 13.21 0.66 -5.74
C ARG A 163 14.42 0.31 -6.58
N ALA A 164 15.61 0.22 -5.98
CA ALA A 164 16.82 -0.17 -6.69
C ALA A 164 16.71 -1.60 -7.22
N ILE A 165 16.23 -2.54 -6.41
CA ILE A 165 15.97 -3.92 -6.83
C ILE A 165 14.95 -3.92 -7.98
N MET A 166 13.84 -3.18 -7.84
CA MET A 166 12.84 -3.06 -8.90
C MET A 166 13.45 -2.57 -10.23
N ILE A 167 14.28 -1.53 -10.19
CA ILE A 167 14.96 -1.01 -11.38
C ILE A 167 15.87 -2.07 -12.00
N HIS A 168 16.64 -2.78 -11.17
CA HIS A 168 17.52 -3.85 -11.62
C HIS A 168 16.74 -4.97 -12.32
N CYS A 169 15.64 -5.44 -11.73
CA CYS A 169 14.74 -6.43 -12.33
C CYS A 169 14.17 -5.95 -13.69
N ILE A 170 13.79 -4.68 -13.79
CA ILE A 170 13.32 -4.10 -15.05
C ILE A 170 14.41 -4.17 -16.11
N MET A 171 15.62 -3.72 -15.77
CA MET A 171 16.77 -3.66 -16.68
C MET A 171 17.24 -5.04 -17.14
N LYS A 172 17.22 -6.05 -16.27
CA LYS A 172 17.55 -7.44 -16.63
C LYS A 172 16.44 -8.16 -17.40
N GLY A 173 15.26 -7.56 -17.54
CA GLY A 173 14.14 -8.16 -18.24
C GLY A 173 13.39 -9.22 -17.43
N GLU A 174 13.54 -9.20 -16.10
CA GLU A 174 12.90 -10.15 -15.18
C GLU A 174 11.39 -9.91 -15.04
N GLU A 175 10.68 -10.88 -14.50
CA GLU A 175 9.22 -10.81 -14.36
C GLU A 175 8.81 -9.95 -13.16
N ILE A 176 7.77 -9.12 -13.31
CA ILE A 176 7.32 -8.13 -12.31
C ILE A 176 5.80 -8.16 -12.27
N ASN A 177 5.21 -8.35 -11.08
CA ASN A 177 3.76 -8.37 -10.90
C ASN A 177 3.22 -6.96 -10.68
N VAL A 178 2.97 -6.24 -11.77
CA VAL A 178 2.54 -4.83 -11.73
C VAL A 178 1.26 -4.66 -10.91
N GLY A 179 0.25 -5.50 -11.15
CA GLY A 179 -1.03 -5.42 -10.46
C GLY A 179 -0.91 -5.60 -8.95
N GLU A 180 -0.16 -6.61 -8.49
CA GLU A 180 0.02 -6.90 -7.06
C GLU A 180 0.81 -5.80 -6.36
N ILE A 181 1.91 -5.35 -6.97
CA ILE A 181 2.71 -4.27 -6.42
C ILE A 181 1.86 -3.00 -6.24
N ILE A 182 1.10 -2.58 -7.26
CA ILE A 182 0.30 -1.36 -7.17
C ILE A 182 -0.83 -1.53 -6.14
N ALA A 183 -1.54 -2.67 -6.14
CA ALA A 183 -2.63 -2.93 -5.21
C ALA A 183 -2.17 -2.84 -3.75
N ASN A 184 -1.08 -3.54 -3.42
CA ASN A 184 -0.52 -3.55 -2.07
C ASN A 184 -0.01 -2.16 -1.67
N ASN A 185 0.60 -1.42 -2.61
CA ASN A 185 1.00 -0.03 -2.33
C ASN A 185 -0.20 0.91 -2.11
N ILE A 186 -1.34 0.72 -2.80
CA ILE A 186 -2.56 1.50 -2.55
C ILE A 186 -3.03 1.27 -1.10
N ILE A 187 -3.05 0.01 -0.65
CA ILE A 187 -3.42 -0.36 0.72
C ILE A 187 -2.46 0.26 1.73
N ASP A 188 -1.15 0.12 1.52
CA ASP A 188 -0.13 0.73 2.37
C ASP A 188 -0.31 2.25 2.49
N ILE A 189 -0.63 2.94 1.38
CA ILE A 189 -0.84 4.39 1.36
C ILE A 189 -2.13 4.76 2.09
N ALA A 190 -3.19 3.98 1.90
CA ALA A 190 -4.45 4.18 2.60
C ALA A 190 -4.23 4.02 4.12
N GLN A 191 -3.56 2.96 4.56
CA GLN A 191 -3.32 2.66 5.97
C GLN A 191 -2.41 3.70 6.67
N LYS A 192 -1.51 4.38 5.95
CA LYS A 192 -0.62 5.40 6.53
C LYS A 192 -1.39 6.62 7.06
N VAL A 193 -1.36 6.79 8.39
CA VAL A 193 -1.99 7.91 9.11
C VAL A 193 -1.20 9.22 9.00
N LYS A 194 0.10 9.17 8.67
CA LYS A 194 0.96 10.37 8.61
C LYS A 194 0.48 11.38 7.56
N GLN A 195 0.26 12.63 7.97
CA GLN A 195 -0.24 13.72 7.11
C GLN A 195 0.75 14.12 6.00
N ASP A 196 2.06 13.94 6.19
CA ASP A 196 3.09 14.27 5.18
C ASP A 196 3.24 13.20 4.08
N SER A 197 2.42 12.15 4.09
CA SER A 197 2.50 11.09 3.07
C SER A 197 1.71 11.50 1.83
N TRP A 198 2.37 11.43 0.67
CA TRP A 198 1.75 11.77 -0.60
C TRP A 198 0.92 10.60 -1.13
N LEU A 199 -0.22 10.90 -1.76
CA LEU A 199 -1.10 9.92 -2.40
C LEU A 199 -0.58 9.56 -3.80
N GLY A 200 -0.56 8.27 -4.14
CA GLY A 200 -0.01 7.78 -5.40
C GLY A 200 -1.07 7.34 -6.41
N TYR A 201 -0.60 7.04 -7.62
CA TYR A 201 -1.37 6.39 -8.70
C TYR A 201 -2.60 7.16 -9.24
N PRO A 202 -2.56 8.50 -9.41
CA PRO A 202 -3.73 9.26 -9.83
C PRO A 202 -4.33 8.77 -11.16
N SER A 203 -3.51 8.51 -12.19
CA SER A 203 -4.07 8.07 -13.48
C SER A 203 -4.57 6.63 -13.45
N THR A 204 -3.95 5.77 -12.64
CA THR A 204 -4.43 4.38 -12.49
C THR A 204 -5.79 4.37 -11.79
N ILE A 205 -5.95 5.17 -10.73
CA ILE A 205 -7.21 5.33 -10.01
C ILE A 205 -8.29 5.89 -10.94
N LEU A 206 -7.97 6.90 -11.75
CA LEU A 206 -8.90 7.42 -12.74
C LEU A 206 -9.40 6.32 -13.68
N CYS A 207 -8.49 5.52 -14.27
CA CYS A 207 -8.89 4.43 -15.16
C CYS A 207 -9.73 3.35 -14.45
N LEU A 208 -9.48 3.07 -13.17
CA LEU A 208 -10.31 2.15 -12.38
C LEU A 208 -11.73 2.72 -12.18
N CYS A 209 -11.84 4.02 -11.89
CA CYS A 209 -13.13 4.71 -11.76
C CYS A 209 -13.89 4.76 -13.09
N GLU A 210 -13.21 5.00 -14.22
CA GLU A 210 -13.79 4.94 -15.56
C GLU A 210 -14.35 3.53 -15.87
N GLU A 211 -13.57 2.48 -15.59
CA GLU A 211 -13.98 1.08 -15.78
C GLU A 211 -15.20 0.73 -14.90
N ALA A 212 -15.23 1.23 -13.66
CA ALA A 212 -16.34 1.07 -12.72
C ALA A 212 -17.56 1.96 -13.05
N ARG A 213 -17.46 2.86 -14.03
CA ARG A 213 -18.51 3.83 -14.43
C ARG A 213 -18.90 4.80 -13.31
N VAL A 214 -17.93 5.29 -12.56
CA VAL A 214 -18.11 6.40 -11.63
C VAL A 214 -18.54 7.66 -12.42
N PRO A 215 -19.52 8.45 -11.94
CA PRO A 215 -19.87 9.73 -12.57
C PRO A 215 -18.75 10.75 -12.33
N LEU A 216 -17.89 10.95 -13.33
CA LEU A 216 -16.69 11.78 -13.22
C LEU A 216 -16.98 13.27 -13.48
N GLU A 217 -18.13 13.58 -14.07
CA GLU A 217 -18.57 14.94 -14.39
C GLU A 217 -18.69 15.83 -13.12
N GLU A 218 -18.99 15.20 -11.97
CA GLU A 218 -19.06 15.87 -10.67
C GLU A 218 -17.69 16.37 -10.15
N PHE A 219 -16.59 16.00 -10.81
CA PHE A 219 -15.25 16.41 -10.46
C PHE A 219 -14.65 17.47 -11.43
N GLU A 220 -15.37 17.90 -12.46
CA GLU A 220 -14.85 18.79 -13.51
C GLU A 220 -14.47 20.20 -13.00
N GLU A 221 -15.15 20.69 -11.96
CA GLU A 221 -14.89 22.03 -11.37
C GLU A 221 -13.85 22.01 -10.23
N THR A 222 -13.06 20.94 -10.11
CA THR A 222 -12.18 20.71 -8.95
C THR A 222 -10.70 20.89 -9.29
N ASP A 223 -9.88 21.08 -8.26
CA ASP A 223 -8.43 21.20 -8.45
C ASP A 223 -7.85 19.95 -9.13
N VAL A 224 -7.03 20.15 -10.16
CA VAL A 224 -6.39 19.08 -10.94
C VAL A 224 -5.01 18.77 -10.37
N VAL A 225 -4.66 17.49 -10.32
CA VAL A 225 -3.32 17.02 -9.95
C VAL A 225 -2.29 17.63 -10.89
N SER A 226 -1.28 18.31 -10.34
CA SER A 226 -0.24 18.95 -11.14
C SER A 226 0.50 17.94 -12.03
N ILE A 227 0.64 18.25 -13.32
CA ILE A 227 1.47 17.49 -14.24
C ILE A 227 2.91 17.94 -14.02
N GLY A 228 3.81 17.02 -13.64
CA GLY A 228 5.17 17.43 -13.39
C GLY A 228 5.98 17.62 -14.68
N LYS A 229 7.22 18.11 -14.53
CA LYS A 229 8.11 18.39 -15.67
C LYS A 229 8.43 17.11 -16.47
N PRO A 230 8.35 17.12 -17.82
CA PRO A 230 8.61 15.95 -18.63
C PRO A 230 10.02 15.37 -18.42
N LEU A 231 10.15 14.07 -18.64
CA LEU A 231 11.45 13.42 -18.68
C LEU A 231 12.09 13.64 -20.07
N THR A 232 13.16 14.42 -20.10
CA THR A 232 13.96 14.71 -21.30
C THR A 232 15.34 14.08 -21.20
N ARG A 233 16.01 13.87 -22.34
CA ARG A 233 17.40 13.40 -22.40
C ARG A 233 18.33 14.24 -21.51
N GLU A 234 18.20 15.56 -21.59
CA GLU A 234 18.97 16.50 -20.78
C GLU A 234 18.82 16.21 -19.28
N ARG A 235 17.61 15.92 -18.78
CA ARG A 235 17.39 15.59 -17.35
C ARG A 235 17.94 14.24 -16.91
N LEU A 236 18.12 13.31 -17.85
CA LEU A 236 18.73 12.01 -17.59
C LEU A 236 20.26 12.12 -17.56
N GLU A 237 20.80 12.90 -18.49
CA GLU A 237 22.26 13.10 -18.65
C GLU A 237 22.80 14.17 -17.71
N PHE A 238 21.94 15.03 -17.15
CA PHE A 238 22.34 16.07 -16.21
C PHE A 238 23.11 15.49 -15.02
N VAL A 239 24.34 16.00 -14.88
CA VAL A 239 25.27 15.74 -13.78
C VAL A 239 25.31 17.02 -12.95
N THR A 240 24.88 16.94 -11.69
CA THR A 240 24.92 18.09 -10.79
C THR A 240 26.38 18.48 -10.52
N THR A 241 26.68 19.77 -10.31
CA THR A 241 28.01 20.27 -9.93
C THR A 241 28.59 19.55 -8.71
N THR A 242 27.75 19.19 -7.73
CA THR A 242 28.10 18.37 -6.56
C THR A 242 28.56 16.94 -6.90
N GLN A 243 28.27 16.43 -8.09
CA GLN A 243 28.76 15.13 -8.59
C GLN A 243 30.14 15.25 -9.24
N LEU A 244 30.47 16.41 -9.83
CA LEU A 244 31.79 16.68 -10.42
C LEU A 244 32.86 16.82 -9.33
N GLU A 245 32.54 17.48 -8.22
CA GLU A 245 33.44 17.66 -7.07
C GLU A 245 33.77 16.35 -6.33
N ARG A 246 32.95 15.30 -6.51
CA ARG A 246 33.07 14.01 -5.80
C ARG A 246 33.77 12.91 -6.59
N GLN A 247 34.22 13.17 -7.82
CA GLN A 247 35.17 12.26 -8.47
C GLN A 247 36.40 12.13 -7.55
N PRO A 248 36.95 10.93 -7.35
CA PRO A 248 38.01 10.73 -6.39
C PRO A 248 39.22 11.56 -6.85
N LEU A 249 39.53 12.62 -6.10
CA LEU A 249 40.84 13.24 -6.06
C LEU A 249 41.83 12.13 -5.68
N ALA A 250 42.37 11.46 -6.69
CA ALA A 250 43.41 10.47 -6.53
C ALA A 250 44.56 11.12 -5.75
N ARG A 251 44.69 10.70 -4.48
CA ARG A 251 45.89 10.78 -3.65
C ARG A 251 46.80 11.99 -3.92
N ARG A 252 46.47 13.15 -3.34
CA ARG A 252 47.49 14.14 -2.96
C ARG A 252 47.80 14.04 -1.46
N LYS A 253 48.51 12.98 -1.08
CA LYS A 253 49.36 12.98 0.12
C LYS A 253 50.73 12.41 -0.24
N LYS A 254 51.72 13.29 -0.06
CA LYS A 254 53.19 13.09 -0.04
C LYS A 254 53.88 12.79 -1.38
N ARG A 255 54.47 13.84 -1.95
CA ARG A 255 55.93 13.85 -2.19
C ARG A 255 56.45 15.29 -2.16
N LYS A 256 57.07 15.65 -1.02
CA LYS A 256 58.18 16.61 -1.03
C LYS A 256 59.29 15.96 -1.85
N GLU A 257 59.97 16.78 -2.64
CA GLU A 257 61.25 16.53 -3.32
C GLU A 257 61.22 15.61 -4.55
N ALA A 258 61.21 16.22 -5.74
CA ALA A 258 62.41 16.31 -6.57
C ALA A 258 62.23 17.45 -7.60
N ARG A 259 63.27 18.28 -7.69
CA ARG A 259 63.42 19.51 -8.45
C ARG A 259 63.90 19.21 -9.88
N GLN A 260 63.28 19.83 -10.88
CA GLN A 260 63.86 20.24 -12.17
C GLN A 260 63.10 21.52 -12.55
N GLU A 261 63.58 22.71 -12.16
CA GLU A 261 64.40 23.62 -12.98
C GLU A 261 63.77 23.91 -14.35
N GLU A 262 62.85 24.87 -14.35
CA GLU A 262 62.62 25.77 -15.49
C GLU A 262 63.19 27.15 -15.10
N GLU A 263 63.96 27.74 -16.02
CA GLU A 263 64.67 29.00 -15.88
C GLU A 263 63.72 30.18 -15.60
N PRO A 264 64.01 31.06 -14.62
CA PRO A 264 63.39 32.36 -14.54
C PRO A 264 64.14 33.37 -15.43
N GLN A 265 63.37 34.01 -16.32
CA GLN A 265 63.78 35.24 -16.99
C GLN A 265 64.10 36.33 -15.96
N GLU A 266 65.11 37.13 -16.30
CA GLU A 266 65.62 38.27 -15.55
C GLU A 266 64.49 39.22 -15.11
N MET A 267 64.45 39.56 -13.82
CA MET A 267 63.75 40.74 -13.34
C MET A 267 64.53 41.35 -12.18
N GLU A 268 64.69 42.66 -12.26
CA GLU A 268 65.60 43.53 -11.51
C GLU A 268 65.39 43.55 -9.99
N GLU A 269 66.42 44.04 -9.28
CA GLU A 269 66.63 44.08 -7.84
C GLU A 269 65.43 44.56 -6.98
N PRO A 270 65.20 43.96 -5.78
CA PRO A 270 64.15 44.40 -4.89
C PRO A 270 64.59 45.58 -4.02
N GLN A 271 63.87 46.70 -4.14
CA GLN A 271 63.90 47.78 -3.16
C GLN A 271 63.27 47.32 -1.84
N SER A 272 63.94 47.62 -0.73
CA SER A 272 63.54 47.26 0.63
C SER A 272 62.16 47.81 1.02
N LEU A 273 61.23 46.93 1.42
CA LEU A 273 59.94 47.31 2.02
C LEU A 273 60.14 48.10 3.31
N ASN A 274 59.41 49.22 3.46
CA ASN A 274 59.52 50.13 4.59
C ASN A 274 58.73 49.61 5.80
N MET A 275 59.35 49.58 7.00
CA MET A 275 58.77 49.06 8.25
C MET A 275 57.38 49.61 8.60
N ASN A 276 57.07 50.85 8.21
CA ASN A 276 55.76 51.46 8.47
C ASN A 276 54.63 50.84 7.62
N GLN A 277 54.95 50.32 6.43
CA GLN A 277 53.97 49.63 5.58
C GLN A 277 53.64 48.24 6.12
N LEU A 278 54.60 47.56 6.76
CA LEU A 278 54.38 46.27 7.41
C LEU A 278 53.50 46.39 8.64
N GLN A 279 53.69 47.45 9.43
CA GLN A 279 52.89 47.70 10.63
C GLN A 279 51.44 48.08 10.29
N ALA A 280 51.24 48.92 9.26
CA ALA A 280 49.90 49.24 8.75
C ALA A 280 49.17 48.00 8.18
N ALA A 281 49.90 47.08 7.53
CA ALA A 281 49.32 45.84 7.03
C ALA A 281 48.87 44.90 8.17
N LEU A 282 49.66 44.81 9.25
CA LEU A 282 49.32 43.99 10.42
C LEU A 282 48.11 44.56 11.19
N GLU A 283 48.01 45.87 11.35
CA GLU A 283 46.84 46.52 11.96
C GLU A 283 45.58 46.35 11.11
N GLY A 284 45.72 46.43 9.77
CA GLY A 284 44.63 46.16 8.83
C GLY A 284 44.10 44.73 8.92
N ILE A 285 44.98 43.74 9.02
CA ILE A 285 44.61 42.32 9.17
C ILE A 285 43.95 42.06 10.53
N SER A 286 44.47 42.65 11.61
CA SER A 286 43.87 42.55 12.96
C SER A 286 42.46 43.16 13.03
N GLY A 287 42.27 44.30 12.37
CA GLY A 287 40.95 44.95 12.24
C GLY A 287 39.95 44.09 11.46
N GLN A 288 40.38 43.50 10.33
CA GLN A 288 39.56 42.60 9.53
C GLN A 288 39.19 41.32 10.30
N TYR A 289 40.13 40.75 11.06
CA TYR A 289 39.87 39.57 11.88
C TYR A 289 38.84 39.84 12.98
N SER A 290 38.91 41.01 13.61
CA SER A 290 37.96 41.45 14.64
C SER A 290 36.54 41.69 14.09
N GLN A 291 36.43 42.19 12.85
CA GLN A 291 35.13 42.36 12.16
C GLN A 291 34.55 41.03 11.71
N PHE A 292 35.39 40.13 11.18
CA PHE A 292 34.98 38.79 10.80
C PHE A 292 34.46 38.00 12.00
N GLN A 293 35.12 38.10 13.15
CA GLN A 293 34.70 37.43 14.38
C GLN A 293 33.37 37.96 14.90
N ARG A 294 33.15 39.29 14.91
CA ARG A 294 31.85 39.89 15.26
C ARG A 294 30.72 39.46 14.32
N SER A 295 30.97 39.44 13.02
CA SER A 295 29.99 38.98 12.03
C SER A 295 29.62 37.50 12.24
N GLN A 296 30.59 36.67 12.63
CA GLN A 296 30.33 35.26 12.92
C GLN A 296 29.53 35.06 14.21
N GLU A 297 29.80 35.86 15.25
CA GLU A 297 29.03 35.86 16.51
C GLU A 297 27.58 36.33 16.30
N GLU A 298 27.37 37.36 15.50
CA GLU A 298 26.04 37.84 15.11
C GLU A 298 25.25 36.77 14.33
N GLN A 299 25.90 36.05 13.40
CA GLN A 299 25.28 34.93 12.69
C GLN A 299 24.93 33.77 13.64
N ALA A 300 25.80 33.46 14.60
CA ALA A 300 25.53 32.42 15.60
C ALA A 300 24.36 32.83 16.51
N GLN A 301 24.24 34.11 16.86
CA GLN A 301 23.11 34.61 17.63
C GLN A 301 21.79 34.54 16.83
N GLN A 302 21.79 34.96 15.57
CA GLN A 302 20.62 34.83 14.69
C GLN A 302 20.17 33.37 14.55
N GLN A 303 21.11 32.41 14.44
CA GLN A 303 20.78 30.99 14.42
C GLN A 303 20.16 30.50 15.72
N ARG A 304 20.65 30.98 16.89
CA ARG A 304 20.05 30.64 18.20
C ARG A 304 18.63 31.18 18.33
N ASP A 305 18.39 32.40 17.89
CA ASP A 305 17.07 33.04 17.95
C ASP A 305 16.06 32.32 17.04
N ILE A 306 16.48 31.92 15.82
CA ILE A 306 15.68 31.09 14.91
C ILE A 306 15.37 29.73 15.55
N TRP A 307 16.35 29.13 16.23
CA TRP A 307 16.17 27.84 16.88
C TRP A 307 15.18 27.91 18.05
N GLN A 308 15.23 28.97 18.86
CA GLN A 308 14.25 29.21 19.93
C GLN A 308 12.83 29.46 19.40
N LEU A 309 12.69 30.17 18.28
CA LEU A 309 11.40 30.38 17.63
C LEU A 309 10.81 29.05 17.14
N MET A 310 11.64 28.20 16.54
CA MET A 310 11.24 26.87 16.06
C MET A 310 10.85 25.94 17.21
N ASP A 311 11.53 26.02 18.36
CA ASP A 311 11.23 25.22 19.55
C ASP A 311 9.88 25.63 20.18
N GLN A 312 9.58 26.94 20.22
CA GLN A 312 8.27 27.43 20.65
C GLN A 312 7.13 26.97 19.72
N GLN A 313 7.33 27.03 18.40
CA GLN A 313 6.35 26.48 17.45
C GLN A 313 6.14 24.98 17.65
N ARG A 314 7.22 24.23 17.88
CA ARG A 314 7.16 22.79 18.14
C ARG A 314 6.37 22.49 19.43
N GLY A 315 6.54 23.29 20.47
CA GLY A 315 5.77 23.18 21.72
C GLY A 315 4.26 23.34 21.50
N VAL A 316 3.86 24.37 20.75
CA VAL A 316 2.44 24.58 20.38
C VAL A 316 1.92 23.44 19.51
N GLN A 317 2.72 22.94 18.57
CA GLN A 317 2.35 21.82 17.71
C GLN A 317 2.16 20.52 18.50
N VAL A 318 2.99 20.26 19.51
CA VAL A 318 2.86 19.10 20.41
C VAL A 318 1.60 19.19 21.26
N GLN A 319 1.26 20.38 21.78
CA GLN A 319 0.02 20.59 22.51
C GLN A 319 -1.20 20.32 21.62
N TRP A 320 -1.18 20.79 20.37
CA TRP A 320 -2.26 20.55 19.41
C TRP A 320 -2.39 19.05 19.05
N MET A 321 -1.27 18.35 18.87
CA MET A 321 -1.25 16.90 18.63
C MET A 321 -1.79 16.12 19.83
N ASN A 322 -1.43 16.48 21.06
CA ASN A 322 -1.94 15.81 22.25
C ASN A 322 -3.45 15.98 22.39
N GLN A 323 -3.96 17.19 22.18
CA GLN A 323 -5.40 17.47 22.26
C GLN A 323 -6.18 16.73 21.18
N GLN A 324 -5.63 16.62 19.96
CA GLN A 324 -6.23 15.83 18.90
C GLN A 324 -6.22 14.33 19.21
N ASN A 325 -5.13 13.82 19.81
CA ASN A 325 -5.00 12.42 20.20
C ASN A 325 -5.99 12.05 21.33
N GLU A 326 -6.17 12.93 22.31
CA GLU A 326 -7.19 12.78 23.37
C GLU A 326 -8.60 12.72 22.78
N TYR A 327 -8.93 13.63 21.85
CA TYR A 327 -10.22 13.61 21.17
C TYR A 327 -10.44 12.33 20.36
N GLN A 328 -9.43 11.87 19.63
CA GLN A 328 -9.51 10.62 18.87
C GLN A 328 -9.67 9.40 19.77
N THR A 329 -8.94 9.36 20.88
CA THR A 329 -9.05 8.28 21.89
C THR A 329 -10.47 8.23 22.45
N HIS A 330 -11.03 9.39 22.82
CA HIS A 330 -12.39 9.46 23.35
C HIS A 330 -13.45 9.01 22.34
N MET A 331 -13.31 9.39 21.07
CA MET A 331 -14.21 8.94 20.01
C MET A 331 -14.13 7.44 19.77
N MET A 332 -12.92 6.85 19.84
CA MET A 332 -12.70 5.41 19.70
C MET A 332 -13.32 4.63 20.87
N GLU A 333 -13.14 5.11 22.11
CA GLU A 333 -13.76 4.52 23.30
C GLU A 333 -15.30 4.55 23.20
N LEU A 334 -15.88 5.68 22.76
CA LEU A 334 -17.31 5.80 22.57
C LEU A 334 -17.84 4.81 21.52
N GLN A 335 -17.14 4.69 20.39
CA GLN A 335 -17.48 3.76 19.33
C GLN A 335 -17.37 2.30 19.81
N GLN A 336 -16.34 1.97 20.57
CA GLN A 336 -16.16 0.63 21.13
C GLN A 336 -17.26 0.29 22.12
N VAL A 337 -17.65 1.21 23.00
CA VAL A 337 -18.78 1.02 23.93
C VAL A 337 -20.09 0.81 23.16
N GLN A 338 -20.33 1.54 22.07
CA GLN A 338 -21.51 1.32 21.22
C GLN A 338 -21.48 -0.03 20.54
N TYR A 339 -20.33 -0.43 19.99
CA TYR A 339 -20.16 -1.73 19.35
C TYR A 339 -20.42 -2.88 20.34
N THR A 340 -19.84 -2.82 21.54
CA THR A 340 -20.06 -3.84 22.58
C THR A 340 -21.54 -3.95 22.97
N LYS A 341 -22.23 -2.82 23.17
CA LYS A 341 -23.67 -2.82 23.48
C LYS A 341 -24.51 -3.44 22.37
N MET A 342 -24.20 -3.11 21.11
CA MET A 342 -24.89 -3.69 19.95
C MET A 342 -24.64 -5.20 19.87
N HIS A 343 -23.40 -5.63 20.10
CA HIS A 343 -23.02 -7.04 20.05
C HIS A 343 -23.71 -7.87 21.16
N GLU A 344 -23.76 -7.33 22.39
CA GLU A 344 -24.51 -7.94 23.49
C GLU A 344 -26.01 -8.04 23.18
N ALA A 345 -26.62 -7.02 22.57
CA ALA A 345 -28.03 -7.05 22.19
C ALA A 345 -28.35 -8.14 21.15
N ILE A 346 -27.47 -8.30 20.14
CA ILE A 346 -27.60 -9.34 19.11
C ILE A 346 -27.45 -10.73 19.75
N ASN A 347 -26.45 -10.92 20.61
CA ASN A 347 -26.20 -12.21 21.28
C ASN A 347 -27.34 -12.60 22.24
N ASN A 348 -27.90 -11.64 22.96
CA ASN A 348 -29.06 -11.91 23.82
C ASN A 348 -30.30 -12.26 23.00
N SER A 349 -30.56 -11.53 21.91
CA SER A 349 -31.71 -11.81 21.04
C SER A 349 -31.59 -13.17 20.36
N THR A 350 -30.40 -13.53 19.85
CA THR A 350 -30.16 -14.85 19.24
C THR A 350 -30.34 -15.98 20.25
N ALA A 351 -29.85 -15.84 21.48
CA ALA A 351 -30.07 -16.82 22.55
C ALA A 351 -31.55 -16.98 22.93
N GLU A 352 -32.35 -15.91 22.88
CA GLU A 352 -33.81 -15.98 23.08
C GLU A 352 -34.51 -16.73 21.94
N TYR A 353 -34.14 -16.46 20.70
CA TYR A 353 -34.66 -17.17 19.53
C TYR A 353 -34.32 -18.65 19.56
N GLU A 354 -33.09 -19.03 19.92
CA GLU A 354 -32.68 -20.42 20.06
C GLU A 354 -33.51 -21.15 21.11
N LYS A 355 -33.70 -20.56 22.30
CA LYS A 355 -34.55 -21.13 23.36
C LYS A 355 -36.00 -21.30 22.92
N ALA A 356 -36.56 -20.31 22.22
CA ALA A 356 -37.93 -20.39 21.70
C ALA A 356 -38.05 -21.51 20.66
N MET A 357 -37.08 -21.64 19.76
CA MET A 357 -37.04 -22.68 18.74
C MET A 357 -36.91 -24.08 19.35
N GLU A 358 -36.06 -24.23 20.36
CA GLU A 358 -35.88 -25.50 21.07
C GLU A 358 -37.16 -25.94 21.79
N LYS A 359 -37.91 -24.99 22.38
CA LYS A 359 -39.21 -25.26 22.97
C LYS A 359 -40.22 -25.75 21.93
N VAL A 360 -40.27 -25.13 20.75
CA VAL A 360 -41.15 -25.58 19.64
C VAL A 360 -40.80 -26.99 19.19
N ILE A 361 -39.50 -27.31 19.09
CA ILE A 361 -39.04 -28.65 18.72
C ILE A 361 -39.50 -29.69 19.77
N GLN A 362 -39.38 -29.37 21.06
CA GLN A 362 -39.84 -30.24 22.13
C GLN A 362 -41.37 -30.46 22.10
N GLU A 363 -42.15 -29.39 21.91
CA GLU A 363 -43.61 -29.47 21.78
C GLU A 363 -44.03 -30.33 20.58
N GLN A 364 -43.38 -30.17 19.43
CA GLN A 364 -43.62 -31.03 18.26
C GLN A 364 -43.27 -32.49 18.52
N ALA A 365 -42.17 -32.76 19.24
CA ALA A 365 -41.80 -34.13 19.59
C ALA A 365 -42.82 -34.78 20.54
N GLN A 366 -43.37 -34.01 21.47
CA GLN A 366 -44.42 -34.48 22.38
C GLN A 366 -45.73 -34.77 21.65
N LEU A 367 -46.15 -33.87 20.76
CA LEU A 367 -47.34 -34.07 19.92
C LEU A 367 -47.23 -35.34 19.06
N ARG A 368 -46.05 -35.61 18.49
CA ARG A 368 -45.80 -36.84 17.73
C ARG A 368 -45.93 -38.10 18.59
N LYS A 369 -45.48 -38.06 19.85
CA LYS A 369 -45.65 -39.19 20.79
C LYS A 369 -47.12 -39.44 21.10
N GLU A 370 -47.89 -38.38 21.36
CA GLU A 370 -49.34 -38.49 21.61
C GLU A 370 -50.09 -39.04 20.40
N GLN A 371 -49.77 -38.54 19.19
CA GLN A 371 -50.34 -39.07 17.95
C GLN A 371 -50.01 -40.55 17.75
N ALA A 372 -48.79 -40.98 18.08
CA ALA A 372 -48.42 -42.39 18.01
C ALA A 372 -49.22 -43.25 19.01
N GLN A 373 -49.41 -42.77 20.24
CA GLN A 373 -50.23 -43.45 21.25
C GLN A 373 -51.70 -43.57 20.83
N GLN A 374 -52.27 -42.50 20.25
CA GLN A 374 -53.64 -42.52 19.72
C GLN A 374 -53.80 -43.53 18.58
N ARG A 375 -52.83 -43.60 17.65
CA ARG A 375 -52.83 -44.59 16.57
C ARG A 375 -52.77 -46.01 17.12
N GLU A 376 -51.96 -46.25 18.16
CA GLU A 376 -51.88 -47.57 18.79
C GLU A 376 -53.19 -47.95 19.50
N LEU A 377 -53.84 -47.00 20.18
CA LEU A 377 -55.16 -47.21 20.78
C LEU A 377 -56.23 -47.58 19.73
N LEU A 378 -56.24 -46.88 18.60
CA LEU A 378 -57.11 -47.21 17.45
C LEU A 378 -56.85 -48.63 16.96
N HIS A 379 -55.59 -48.99 16.70
CA HIS A 379 -55.24 -50.36 16.30
C HIS A 379 -55.70 -51.42 17.31
N ARG A 380 -55.62 -51.15 18.62
CA ARG A 380 -56.10 -52.07 19.67
C ARG A 380 -57.64 -52.16 19.72
N LEU A 381 -58.35 -51.10 19.35
CA LEU A 381 -59.81 -51.12 19.28
C LEU A 381 -60.30 -51.90 18.06
N ASP A 382 -59.67 -51.69 16.91
CA ASP A 382 -59.95 -52.43 15.67
C ASP A 382 -59.68 -53.92 15.87
N ALA A 383 -58.51 -54.28 16.44
CA ALA A 383 -58.18 -55.67 16.72
C ALA A 383 -59.22 -56.35 17.64
N ARG A 384 -59.72 -55.63 18.66
CA ARG A 384 -60.78 -56.13 19.55
C ARG A 384 -62.12 -56.29 18.86
N HIS A 385 -62.49 -55.36 17.99
CA HIS A 385 -63.69 -55.49 17.16
C HIS A 385 -63.61 -56.73 16.25
N ASP A 386 -62.47 -56.94 15.62
CA ASP A 386 -62.24 -58.12 14.76
C ASP A 386 -62.33 -59.42 15.56
N THR A 387 -61.76 -59.44 16.77
CA THR A 387 -61.84 -60.64 17.64
C THR A 387 -63.27 -60.92 18.07
N PHE A 388 -64.01 -59.88 18.49
CA PHE A 388 -65.42 -60.00 18.88
C PHE A 388 -66.29 -60.48 17.72
N HIS A 389 -66.10 -59.93 16.51
CA HIS A 389 -66.81 -60.38 15.32
C HIS A 389 -66.52 -61.84 14.98
N LYS A 390 -65.27 -62.27 15.14
CA LYS A 390 -64.87 -63.67 14.92
C LYS A 390 -65.54 -64.61 15.94
N GLU A 391 -65.46 -64.29 17.23
CA GLU A 391 -66.09 -65.10 18.30
C GLU A 391 -67.62 -65.14 18.18
N PHE A 392 -68.25 -64.03 17.81
CA PHE A 392 -69.68 -63.96 17.55
C PHE A 392 -70.10 -64.86 16.39
N ASN A 393 -69.35 -64.82 15.28
CA ASN A 393 -69.58 -65.69 14.13
C ASN A 393 -69.36 -67.16 14.47
N GLU A 394 -68.28 -67.51 15.19
CA GLU A 394 -68.04 -68.89 15.66
C GLU A 394 -69.16 -69.39 16.58
N SER A 395 -69.62 -68.56 17.53
CA SER A 395 -70.72 -68.88 18.45
C SER A 395 -72.06 -69.03 17.74
N ARG A 396 -72.29 -68.28 16.67
CA ARG A 396 -73.46 -68.42 15.80
C ARG A 396 -73.42 -69.74 15.03
N MET A 397 -72.29 -70.04 14.38
CA MET A 397 -72.09 -71.29 13.64
C MET A 397 -72.25 -72.52 14.55
N LEU A 398 -71.74 -72.49 15.78
CA LEU A 398 -71.91 -73.56 16.77
C LEU A 398 -73.35 -73.74 17.25
N ARG A 399 -74.17 -72.67 17.25
CA ARG A 399 -75.60 -72.76 17.57
C ARG A 399 -76.40 -73.33 16.41
N GLU A 400 -76.10 -72.89 15.18
CA GLU A 400 -76.72 -73.42 13.96
C GLU A 400 -76.40 -74.91 13.79
N ALA A 401 -75.16 -75.34 14.02
CA ALA A 401 -74.76 -76.76 13.98
C ALA A 401 -75.52 -77.60 15.02
N ARG A 402 -75.59 -77.16 16.28
CA ARG A 402 -76.35 -77.86 17.33
C ARG A 402 -77.84 -77.93 17.06
N HIS A 403 -78.43 -76.89 16.46
CA HIS A 403 -79.84 -76.92 16.06
C HIS A 403 -80.08 -77.92 14.94
N LYS A 404 -79.13 -78.05 14.00
CA LYS A 404 -79.19 -79.01 12.91
C LYS A 404 -79.06 -80.45 13.41
N ASP A 405 -78.09 -80.72 14.29
CA ASP A 405 -77.94 -82.05 14.93
C ASP A 405 -79.20 -82.44 15.73
N ARG A 406 -79.89 -81.48 16.36
CA ARG A 406 -81.13 -81.72 17.10
C ARG A 406 -82.30 -82.06 16.18
N LEU A 407 -82.43 -81.34 15.06
CA LEU A 407 -83.42 -81.66 14.02
C LEU A 407 -83.15 -83.05 13.41
N ASP A 408 -81.89 -83.38 13.15
CA ASP A 408 -81.52 -84.69 12.58
C ASP A 408 -81.78 -85.85 13.57
N TYR A 409 -81.60 -85.61 14.88
CA TYR A 409 -81.95 -86.56 15.93
C TYR A 409 -83.47 -86.80 16.04
N ASP A 410 -84.27 -85.73 16.04
CA ASP A 410 -85.75 -85.80 16.13
C ASP A 410 -86.40 -86.41 14.88
N ILE A 411 -85.71 -86.45 13.74
CA ILE A 411 -86.17 -87.13 12.51
C ILE A 411 -85.86 -88.65 12.53
N CYS A 412 -84.89 -89.08 13.36
CA CYS A 412 -84.42 -90.48 13.42
C CYS A 412 -85.00 -91.29 14.60
N THR A 413 -85.81 -90.69 15.47
CA THR A 413 -86.61 -91.33 16.54
C THR A 413 -88.08 -91.20 16.24
#